data_AF-A0A2D5P5H8-F1
#
_entry.id   AF-A0A2D5P5H8-F1
#
_cell.length_a   1.000
_cell.length_b   1.000
_cell.length_c   1.000
_cell.angle_alpha   90.00
_cell.angle_beta   90.00
_cell.angle_gamma   90.00
#
_symmetry.space_group_name_H-M   'P 1'
#
loop_
_entity.id
_entity.type
_entity.pdbx_description
1 polymer ?
#
loop_
_entity_poly.entity_id
_entity_poly.type
_entity_poly.pdbx_seq_one_letter_code
_entity_poly.pdbx_strand_id
1 'polypeptide(L)'
;MSPETILDDAIKSIKDGTETISNKYEEHIREKAIEKVNAKIKEKNLEVEQIEQDDYEAMISDLSKDIKEDYAKKTSQGLLAFIGLDMLFGL
;
A
#
# COMPACT_ATOMS: atom_id res chain seq x y z
N MET A 1 4.38 39.23 7.02
CA MET A 1 3.91 37.85 7.29
C MET A 1 4.93 37.21 8.20
N SER A 2 4.49 36.57 9.29
CA SER A 2 5.39 36.04 10.31
C SER A 2 5.98 34.69 9.86
N PRO A 3 7.25 34.38 10.17
CA PRO A 3 7.85 33.08 9.83
C PRO A 3 7.06 31.86 10.34
N GLU A 4 6.36 32.02 11.47
CA GLU A 4 5.53 30.98 12.10
C GLU A 4 4.37 30.52 11.22
N THR A 5 3.74 31.42 10.45
CA THR A 5 2.60 31.05 9.58
C THR A 5 3.02 30.25 8.35
N ILE A 6 4.24 30.46 7.85
CA ILE A 6 4.77 29.70 6.69
C ILE A 6 5.12 28.27 7.11
N LEU A 7 5.61 28.10 8.34
CA LEU A 7 5.94 26.79 8.88
C LEU A 7 4.68 25.94 9.12
N ASP A 8 3.63 26.55 9.69
CA ASP A 8 2.35 25.88 9.93
C ASP A 8 1.64 25.48 8.62
N ASP A 9 1.67 26.33 7.59
CA ASP A 9 1.10 26.03 6.28
C ASP A 9 1.88 24.93 5.55
N ALA A 10 3.22 24.90 5.68
CA ALA A 10 4.05 23.83 5.14
C ALA A 10 3.78 22.49 5.85
N ILE A 11 3.66 22.50 7.18
CA ILE A 11 3.33 21.30 7.96
C ILE A 11 1.94 20.78 7.60
N LYS A 12 0.93 21.65 7.44
CA LYS A 12 -0.40 21.28 6.96
C LYS A 12 -0.37 20.70 5.56
N SER A 13 0.32 21.34 4.62
CA SER A 13 0.41 20.86 3.24
C SER A 13 1.11 19.50 3.15
N ILE A 14 2.15 19.27 3.95
CA ILE A 14 2.80 17.97 4.09
C ILE A 14 1.81 16.94 4.65
N LYS A 15 1.08 17.30 5.71
CA LYS A 15 0.11 16.41 6.35
C LYS A 15 -1.04 16.02 5.40
N ASP A 16 -1.67 17.00 4.75
CA ASP A 16 -2.75 16.79 3.80
C ASP A 16 -2.27 16.01 2.56
N GLY A 17 -1.04 16.27 2.13
CA GLY A 17 -0.38 15.51 1.07
C GLY A 17 -0.13 14.06 1.46
N THR A 18 0.36 13.80 2.68
CA THR A 18 0.57 12.44 3.20
C THR A 18 -0.73 11.69 3.41
N GLU A 19 -1.80 12.33 3.87
CA GLU A 19 -3.12 11.73 4.02
C GLU A 19 -3.73 11.38 2.65
N THR A 20 -3.59 12.26 1.66
CA THR A 20 -4.05 11.99 0.29
C THR A 20 -3.29 10.84 -0.38
N ILE A 21 -1.96 10.80 -0.20
CA ILE A 21 -1.12 9.70 -0.71
C ILE A 21 -1.43 8.39 0.01
N SER A 22 -1.60 8.44 1.34
CA SER A 22 -2.01 7.27 2.13
C SER A 22 -3.34 6.72 1.63
N ASN A 23 -4.33 7.58 1.41
CA ASN A 23 -5.66 7.16 0.91
C ASN A 23 -5.58 6.52 -0.48
N LYS A 24 -4.83 7.12 -1.43
CA LYS A 24 -4.64 6.54 -2.77
C LYS A 24 -3.87 5.22 -2.73
N TYR A 25 -2.90 5.11 -1.84
CA TYR A 25 -2.12 3.88 -1.65
C TYR A 25 -3.00 2.76 -1.08
N GLU A 26 -3.81 3.06 -0.07
CA GLU A 26 -4.77 2.09 0.48
C GLU A 26 -5.84 1.67 -0.52
N GLU A 27 -6.38 2.63 -1.29
CA GLU A 27 -7.32 2.38 -2.38
C GLU A 27 -6.70 1.45 -3.44
N HIS A 28 -5.49 1.75 -3.90
CA HIS A 28 -4.77 0.92 -4.88
C HIS A 28 -4.51 -0.51 -4.37
N ILE A 29 -4.19 -0.66 -3.08
CA ILE A 29 -4.00 -1.98 -2.46
C ILE A 29 -5.32 -2.75 -2.44
N ARG A 30 -6.41 -2.08 -2.05
CA ARG A 30 -7.75 -2.68 -1.99
C ARG A 30 -8.23 -3.12 -3.38
N GLU A 31 -8.06 -2.29 -4.40
CA GLU A 31 -8.37 -2.64 -5.80
C GLU A 31 -7.61 -3.89 -6.24
N LYS A 32 -6.28 -3.93 -6.04
CA LYS A 32 -5.48 -5.11 -6.36
C LYS A 32 -5.88 -6.35 -5.56
N ALA A 33 -6.29 -6.18 -4.31
CA ALA A 33 -6.78 -7.28 -3.50
C ALA A 33 -8.09 -7.83 -4.08
N ILE A 34 -9.04 -6.97 -4.43
CA ILE A 34 -10.30 -7.34 -5.09
C ILE A 34 -10.04 -8.09 -6.40
N GLU A 35 -9.16 -7.58 -7.27
CA GLU A 35 -8.81 -8.25 -8.52
C GLU A 35 -8.25 -9.66 -8.29
N LYS A 36 -7.34 -9.81 -7.32
CA LYS A 36 -6.76 -11.12 -6.97
C LYS A 36 -7.77 -12.06 -6.33
N VAL A 37 -8.64 -11.57 -5.46
CA VAL A 37 -9.72 -12.35 -4.85
C VAL A 37 -10.64 -12.87 -5.95
N ASN A 38 -11.11 -12.00 -6.84
CA ASN A 38 -11.99 -12.37 -7.95
C ASN A 38 -11.33 -13.37 -8.90
N ALA A 39 -10.04 -13.21 -9.21
CA ALA A 39 -9.29 -14.18 -9.99
C ALA A 39 -9.25 -15.56 -9.32
N LYS A 40 -8.93 -15.62 -8.01
CA LYS A 40 -8.90 -16.88 -7.23
C LYS A 40 -10.26 -17.56 -7.14
N ILE A 41 -11.34 -16.78 -7.00
CA ILE A 41 -12.72 -17.29 -6.96
C ILE A 41 -13.06 -17.92 -8.32
N LYS A 42 -12.74 -17.22 -9.41
CA LYS A 42 -12.96 -17.70 -10.77
C LYS A 42 -12.14 -18.94 -11.10
N GLU A 43 -10.89 -19.04 -10.65
CA GLU A 43 -10.05 -20.23 -10.79
C GLU A 43 -10.67 -21.47 -10.15
N LYS A 44 -11.49 -21.28 -9.10
CA LYS A 44 -12.23 -22.35 -8.43
C LYS A 44 -13.60 -22.65 -9.07
N ASN A 45 -13.92 -22.04 -10.21
CA ASN A 45 -15.24 -22.09 -10.85
C ASN A 45 -16.38 -21.67 -9.92
N LEU A 46 -16.11 -20.71 -9.03
CA LEU A 46 -17.11 -20.09 -8.17
C LEU A 46 -17.44 -18.68 -8.69
N GLU A 47 -18.61 -18.19 -8.31
CA GLU A 47 -19.01 -16.80 -8.51
C GLU A 47 -18.96 -16.05 -7.18
N VAL A 48 -18.64 -14.76 -7.22
CA VAL A 48 -18.54 -13.91 -6.02
C VAL A 48 -19.86 -13.91 -5.22
N GLU A 49 -20.98 -14.00 -5.92
CA GLU A 49 -22.33 -14.05 -5.37
C GLU A 49 -22.61 -15.30 -4.54
N GLN A 50 -21.78 -16.34 -4.68
CA GLN A 50 -21.86 -17.58 -3.92
C GLN A 50 -21.06 -17.54 -2.62
N ILE A 51 -20.34 -16.44 -2.36
CA ILE A 51 -19.51 -16.25 -1.17
C ILE A 51 -20.21 -15.25 -0.26
N GLU A 52 -20.27 -15.56 1.04
CA GLU A 52 -20.82 -14.63 2.01
C GLU A 52 -20.02 -13.33 2.02
N GLN A 53 -20.71 -12.20 2.16
CA GLN A 53 -20.08 -10.89 2.06
C GLN A 53 -18.96 -10.71 3.09
N ASP A 54 -19.14 -11.26 4.29
CA ASP A 54 -18.15 -11.20 5.37
C ASP A 54 -16.89 -12.02 5.02
N ASP A 55 -17.08 -13.21 4.43
CA ASP A 55 -15.97 -14.05 3.96
C ASP A 55 -15.22 -13.39 2.79
N TYR A 56 -15.95 -12.78 1.86
CA TYR A 56 -15.38 -12.05 0.74
C TYR A 56 -14.53 -10.87 1.21
N GLU A 57 -15.02 -10.08 2.17
CA GLU A 57 -14.25 -8.98 2.77
C GLU A 57 -13.05 -9.48 3.59
N ALA A 58 -13.18 -10.61 4.29
CA ALA A 58 -12.03 -11.24 4.95
C ALA A 58 -10.94 -11.64 3.95
N MET A 59 -11.32 -12.21 2.81
CA MET A 59 -10.38 -12.55 1.73
C MET A 59 -9.67 -11.31 1.15
N ILE A 60 -10.41 -10.21 0.95
CA ILE A 60 -9.83 -8.93 0.50
C ILE A 60 -8.86 -8.38 1.55
N SER A 61 -9.24 -8.42 2.83
CA SER A 61 -8.43 -7.93 3.94
C SER A 61 -7.10 -8.67 4.06
N ASP A 62 -7.13 -10.01 3.99
CA ASP A 62 -5.93 -10.83 4.06
C ASP A 62 -5.01 -10.58 2.86
N LEU A 63 -5.55 -10.55 1.64
CA LEU A 63 -4.75 -10.22 0.46
C LEU A 63 -4.21 -8.78 0.48
N SER A 64 -4.94 -7.83 1.08
CA SER A 64 -4.47 -6.46 1.25
C SER A 64 -3.26 -6.40 2.19
N LYS A 65 -3.26 -7.21 3.27
CA LYS A 65 -2.10 -7.34 4.18
C LYS A 65 -0.91 -7.95 3.45
N ASP A 66 -1.11 -9.04 2.70
CA ASP A 66 -0.04 -9.68 1.91
C ASP A 66 0.61 -8.70 0.92
N ILE A 67 -0.20 -7.88 0.24
CA ILE A 67 0.32 -6.87 -0.71
C ILE A 67 1.11 -5.79 0.03
N LYS A 68 0.63 -5.30 1.17
CA LYS A 68 1.34 -4.31 2.00
C LYS A 68 2.69 -4.87 2.46
N GLU A 69 2.73 -6.13 2.90
CA GLU A 69 3.96 -6.80 3.33
C GLU A 69 4.95 -7.01 2.18
N ASP A 70 4.49 -7.42 1.00
CA ASP A 70 5.36 -7.59 -0.19
C ASP A 70 5.97 -6.25 -0.62
N TYR A 71 5.22 -5.16 -0.59
CA TYR A 71 5.74 -3.82 -0.85
C TYR A 71 6.77 -3.41 0.20
N ALA A 72 6.48 -3.59 1.50
CA ALA A 72 7.44 -3.30 2.57
C ALA A 72 8.74 -4.12 2.42
N LYS A 73 8.62 -5.38 2.03
CA LYS A 73 9.76 -6.27 1.76
C LYS A 73 10.57 -5.80 0.55
N LYS A 74 9.93 -5.42 -0.56
CA LYS A 74 10.61 -4.89 -1.74
C LYS A 74 11.32 -3.57 -1.46
N THR A 75 10.67 -2.68 -0.73
CA THR A 75 11.28 -1.40 -0.33
C THR A 75 12.47 -1.62 0.59
N SER A 76 12.36 -2.49 1.58
CA SER A 76 13.50 -2.82 2.47
C SER A 76 14.63 -3.52 1.72
N GLN A 77 14.35 -4.44 0.81
CA GLN A 77 15.36 -5.06 -0.05
C GLN A 77 16.06 -4.03 -0.95
N GLY A 78 15.31 -3.10 -1.55
CA GLY A 78 15.86 -2.02 -2.37
C GLY A 78 16.77 -1.09 -1.55
N LEU A 79 16.33 -0.70 -0.35
CA LEU A 79 17.13 0.11 0.56
C LEU A 79 18.41 -0.61 1.00
N LEU A 80 18.31 -1.88 1.39
CA LEU A 80 19.48 -2.68 1.77
C LEU A 80 20.45 -2.91 0.61
N ALA A 81 19.94 -3.11 -0.61
CA ALA A 81 20.77 -3.21 -1.80
C ALA A 81 21.48 -1.89 -2.10
N PHE A 82 20.80 -0.75 -1.93
CA PHE A 82 21.38 0.57 -2.08
C PHE A 82 22.49 0.82 -1.04
N ILE A 83 22.21 0.59 0.26
CA ILE A 83 23.21 0.73 1.33
C ILE A 83 24.38 -0.24 1.13
N GLY A 84 24.09 -1.47 0.67
CA GLY A 84 25.13 -2.46 0.37
C GLY A 84 26.02 -2.04 -0.80
N LEU A 85 25.45 -1.46 -1.86
CA LEU A 85 26.20 -0.88 -2.97
C LEU A 85 27.03 0.32 -2.52
N ASP A 86 26.46 1.20 -1.69
CA ASP A 86 27.13 2.37 -1.13
C ASP A 86 28.33 1.97 -0.26
N MET A 87 28.18 0.97 0.61
CA MET A 87 29.28 0.44 1.42
C MET A 87 30.34 -0.31 0.61
N LEU A 88 29.96 -0.98 -0.49
CA LEU A 88 30.90 -1.72 -1.33
C LEU A 88 31.67 -0.82 -2.31
N PHE A 89 31.05 0.25 -2.79
CA PHE A 89 31.62 1.13 -3.82
C PHE A 89 31.99 2.53 -3.33
N GLY A 90 31.67 2.88 -2.07
CA GLY A 90 32.12 4.11 -1.40
C GLY A 90 31.66 5.41 -2.08
N LEU A 91 30.44 5.42 -2.61
CA LEU A 91 29.82 6.65 -3.14
C LEU A 91 29.37 7.60 -2.02
#